data_AF-A0AAU5R6P8-F1
#
_entry.id   AF-A0AAU5R6P8-F1
#
_cell.length_a   1.000
_cell.length_b   1.000
_cell.length_c   1.000
_cell.angle_alpha   90.00
_cell.angle_beta   90.00
_cell.angle_gamma   90.00
#
_symmetry.space_group_name_H-M   'P 1'
#
loop_
_entity.id
_entity.type
_entity.pdbx_description
1 polymer ?
#
loop_
_entity_poly.entity_id
_entity_poly.type
_entity_poly.pdbx_seq_one_letter_code
_entity_poly.pdbx_strand_id
1 'polypeptide(L)' 'MPTMPSEPTPVRSLAELNAEIRALVDGGLVSPESRREYERLLVEWGASVQGGVEAA' A
#
# COMPACT_ATOMS: atom_id res chain seq x y z
N MET A 1 2.31 14.13 -32.40
CA MET A 1 1.71 13.53 -31.20
C MET A 1 2.83 12.96 -30.34
N PRO A 2 3.29 13.62 -29.26
CA PRO A 2 4.27 13.00 -28.38
C PRO A 2 3.51 12.07 -27.40
N THR A 3 3.86 10.79 -27.42
CA THR A 3 3.41 9.82 -26.43
C THR A 3 4.04 10.17 -25.09
N MET A 4 3.23 10.56 -24.13
CA MET A 4 3.68 10.69 -22.75
C MET A 4 4.20 9.33 -22.27
N PRO A 5 5.32 9.27 -21.55
CA PRO A 5 5.68 8.04 -20.86
C PRO A 5 4.52 7.71 -19.93
N SER A 6 3.92 6.52 -20.08
CA SER A 6 3.07 5.96 -19.02
C SER A 6 3.89 6.06 -17.74
N GLU A 7 3.45 6.93 -16.83
CA GLU A 7 3.96 6.96 -15.48
C GLU A 7 3.95 5.51 -15.00
N PRO A 8 5.08 4.96 -14.52
CA PRO A 8 5.03 3.67 -13.86
C PRO A 8 3.97 3.83 -12.79
N THR A 9 2.89 3.04 -12.87
CA THR A 9 1.79 3.05 -11.90
C THR A 9 2.41 3.29 -10.54
N PRO A 10 2.13 4.42 -9.86
CA PRO A 10 2.90 4.80 -8.70
C PRO A 10 2.79 3.64 -7.72
N VAL A 11 3.92 2.96 -7.52
CA VAL A 11 4.05 1.97 -6.45
C VAL A 11 3.69 2.77 -5.22
N ARG A 12 2.52 2.49 -4.60
CA ARG A 12 2.04 3.28 -3.47
C ARG A 12 3.19 3.39 -2.49
N SER A 13 3.54 4.62 -2.11
CA SER A 13 4.68 4.82 -1.24
C SER A 13 4.40 4.14 0.10
N LEU A 14 5.44 3.65 0.78
CA LEU A 14 5.29 3.04 2.10
C LEU A 14 4.55 3.96 3.08
N ALA A 15 4.71 5.28 2.93
CA ALA A 15 4.00 6.29 3.70
C ALA A 15 2.48 6.31 3.44
N GLU A 16 2.05 6.14 2.20
CA GLU A 16 0.64 6.09 1.81
C GLU A 16 -0.01 4.80 2.32
N LEU A 17 0.64 3.65 2.12
CA LEU A 17 0.19 2.36 2.69
C LEU A 17 0.05 2.43 4.21
N ASN A 18 1.03 3.03 4.88
CA ASN A 18 1.01 3.23 6.32
C ASN A 18 -0.12 4.16 6.80
N ALA A 19 -0.54 5.14 5.99
CA ALA A 19 -1.66 6.01 6.30
C ALA A 19 -3.00 5.28 6.13
N GLU A 20 -3.13 4.49 5.06
CA GLU A 20 -4.33 3.69 4.76
C GLU A 20 -4.55 2.60 5.82
N ILE A 21 -3.48 1.90 6.22
CA ILE A 21 -3.48 0.92 7.31
C ILE A 21 -3.93 1.57 8.63
N ARG A 22 -3.40 2.74 8.98
CA ARG A 22 -3.76 3.48 10.21
C ARG A 22 -5.23 3.89 10.20
N ALA A 23 -5.72 4.44 9.09
CA ALA A 23 -7.12 4.83 8.96
C ALA A 23 -8.09 3.64 9.15
N LEU A 24 -7.70 2.46 8.64
CA LEU A 24 -8.46 1.22 8.80
C LEU A 24 -8.48 0.72 10.26
N VAL A 25 -7.35 0.82 10.95
CA VAL A 25 -7.25 0.44 12.36
C VAL A 25 -8.06 1.39 13.24
N ASP A 26 -7.95 2.70 13.01
CA ASP A 26 -8.67 3.73 13.75
C ASP A 26 -10.19 3.65 13.52
N GLY A 27 -10.62 3.28 12.31
CA GLY A 27 -12.02 3.03 11.97
C GLY A 27 -12.60 1.75 12.58
N GLY A 28 -11.76 0.89 13.15
CA GLY A 28 -12.12 -0.42 13.67
C GLY A 28 -12.28 -1.47 12.57
N LEU A 29 -11.54 -2.57 12.67
CA LEU A 29 -11.64 -3.73 11.76
C LEU A 29 -12.89 -4.57 12.04
N VAL A 30 -14.05 -3.93 12.09
CA VAL A 30 -15.32 -4.49 12.56
C VAL A 30 -16.06 -5.29 11.50
N SER A 31 -15.71 -5.12 10.23
CA SER A 31 -16.27 -5.87 9.10
C SER A 31 -15.25 -6.87 8.53
N PRO A 32 -15.68 -8.07 8.08
CA PRO A 32 -14.84 -8.98 7.32
C PRO A 32 -14.28 -8.34 6.04
N GLU A 33 -14.95 -7.34 5.47
CA GLU A 33 -14.42 -6.57 4.33
C GLU A 33 -13.25 -5.69 4.76
N SER A 34 -13.38 -4.93 5.84
CA SER A 34 -12.29 -4.13 6.42
C SER A 34 -11.09 -5.00 6.79
N ARG A 35 -11.32 -6.21 7.31
CA ARG A 35 -10.25 -7.16 7.60
C ARG A 35 -9.53 -7.62 6.33
N ARG A 36 -10.26 -7.97 5.27
CA ARG A 36 -9.66 -8.34 3.97
C ARG A 36 -8.85 -7.19 3.36
N GLU A 37 -9.33 -5.95 3.52
CA GLU A 37 -8.62 -4.76 3.07
C GLU A 37 -7.30 -4.59 3.83
N TYR A 38 -7.35 -4.70 5.16
CA TYR A 38 -6.17 -4.63 6.01
C TYR A 38 -5.14 -5.73 5.68
N GLU A 39 -5.59 -6.97 5.45
CA GLU A 39 -4.71 -8.07 5.05
C GLU A 39 -4.05 -7.81 3.69
N ARG A 40 -4.78 -7.27 2.71
CA ARG A 40 -4.21 -6.89 1.41
C ARG A 40 -3.14 -5.81 1.55
N LEU A 41 -3.43 -4.77 2.33
CA LEU A 41 -2.50 -3.67 2.59
C LEU A 41 -1.24 -4.13 3.33
N LEU A 42 -1.36 -5.11 4.24
CA LEU A 42 -0.20 -5.70 4.93
C LEU A 42 0.72 -6.47 3.97
N VAL A 43 0.15 -7.21 3.01
CA VAL A 43 0.94 -7.92 1.99
C VAL A 43 1.67 -6.93 1.09
N GLU A 44 0.98 -5.88 0.65
CA GLU A 44 1.57 -4.81 -0.18
C GLU A 44 2.66 -4.04 0.57
N TRP A 45 2.43 -3.75 1.85
CA TRP A 45 3.42 -3.14 2.74
C TRP A 45 4.64 -4.05 2.90
N GLY A 46 4.44 -5.35 3.15
CA GLY A 46 5.53 -6.32 3.27
C GLY A 46 6.40 -6.39 2.02
N ALA A 47 5.78 -6.44 0.84
CA ALA A 47 6.50 -6.43 -0.44
C ALA A 47 7.30 -5.13 -0.64
N SER A 48 6.71 -3.98 -0.25
CA SER A 48 7.34 -2.66 -0.37
C SER A 48 8.50 -2.47 0.61
N VAL A 49 8.40 -2.98 1.84
CA VAL A 49 9.51 -2.97 2.81
C VAL A 49 10.67 -3.82 2.31
N GLN A 50 10.40 -5.03 1.82
CA GLN A 50 11.45 -5.94 1.35
C GLN A 50 12.19 -5.38 0.12
N GLY A 51 11.45 -4.80 -0.84
CA GLY A 51 12.05 -4.15 -2.02
C GLY A 51 12.85 -2.89 -1.69
N GLY A 52 12.51 -2.18 -0.59
CA GLY A 52 13.29 -1.05 -0.09
C GLY A 52 14.53 -1.44 0.71
N VAL A 53 14.51 -2.59 1.40
CA VAL A 53 15.66 -3.13 2.16
C VAL A 53 16.72 -3.73 1.23
N GLU A 54 16.35 -4.32 0.09
CA GLU A 54 17.32 -4.79 -0.91
C GLU A 54 18.05 -3.65 -1.66
N ALA A 55 17.51 -2.42 -1.62
CA ALA A 55 18.07 -1.26 -2.29
C ALA A 55 18.99 -0.39 -1.39
N ALA A 56 19.21 -0.78 -0.13
CA ALA A 56 19.93 0.01 0.89
C ALA A 56 21.34 -0.53 1.21
#